data_AF-A0A954NR11-F1
#
_entry.id   AF-A0A954NR11-F1
#
_cell.length_a   1.000
_cell.length_b   1.000
_cell.length_c   1.000
_cell.angle_alpha   90.00
_cell.angle_beta   90.00
_cell.angle_gamma   90.00
#
_symmetry.space_group_name_H-M   'P 1'
#
loop_
_entity.id
_entity.type
_entity.pdbx_description
1 polymer ?
#
loop_
_entity_poly.entity_id
_entity_poly.type
_entity_poly.pdbx_seq_one_letter_code
_entity_poly.pdbx_strand_id
1 'polypeptide(L)'
;MSSPSKIVRAMTLLAVSIATVAYLWGFGRENGLIAIAFFFPFTMLPFVVNAVLALRWRTTVGQSLLLIATLAYATWFAFVFVDVTYRHPDPQGPIVFLFVGIYAAPVLAILWSLGWYLERRQSQP
;
A
#
# COMPACT_ATOMS: atom_id res chain seq x y z
N MET A 1 4.91 -26.88 -10.07
CA MET A 1 5.42 -25.93 -9.07
C MET A 1 5.24 -24.51 -9.60
N SER A 2 4.53 -23.63 -8.89
CA SER A 2 4.39 -22.22 -9.30
C SER A 2 5.72 -21.49 -9.14
N SER A 3 6.08 -20.66 -10.12
CA SER A 3 7.30 -19.83 -10.04
C SER A 3 7.25 -18.94 -8.78
N PRO A 4 8.36 -18.81 -8.01
CA PRO A 4 8.40 -18.01 -6.78
C PRO A 4 7.87 -16.58 -6.96
N SER A 5 8.17 -15.94 -8.09
CA SER A 5 7.67 -14.59 -8.39
C SER A 5 6.15 -14.51 -8.49
N LYS A 6 5.47 -15.57 -8.96
CA LYS A 6 4.01 -15.64 -9.01
C LYS A 6 3.40 -15.72 -7.61
N ILE A 7 4.03 -16.47 -6.70
CA ILE A 7 3.57 -16.58 -5.31
C ILE A 7 3.68 -15.21 -4.62
N VAL A 8 4.84 -14.57 -4.72
CA VAL A 8 5.07 -13.25 -4.08
C VAL A 8 4.16 -12.18 -4.67
N ARG A 9 3.90 -12.22 -5.98
CA ARG A 9 2.90 -11.35 -6.63
C ARG A 9 1.51 -11.57 -6.04
N ALA A 10 1.06 -12.82 -5.92
CA ALA A 10 -0.24 -13.14 -5.35
C ALA A 10 -0.37 -12.64 -3.91
N MET A 11 0.69 -12.78 -3.10
CA MET A 11 0.74 -12.24 -1.74
C MET A 11 0.62 -10.71 -1.71
N THR A 12 1.30 -10.01 -2.63
CA THR A 12 1.22 -8.55 -2.74
C THR A 12 -0.19 -8.09 -3.07
N LEU A 13 -0.81 -8.72 -4.07
CA LEU A 13 -2.19 -8.42 -4.48
C LEU A 13 -3.19 -8.76 -3.37
N LEU A 14 -2.98 -9.86 -2.65
CA LEU A 14 -3.80 -10.22 -1.50
C LEU A 14 -3.68 -9.18 -0.39
N ALA A 15 -2.47 -8.73 -0.05
CA ALA A 15 -2.26 -7.69 0.96
C ALA A 15 -2.94 -6.36 0.57
N VAL A 16 -2.83 -5.95 -0.70
CA VAL A 16 -3.55 -4.78 -1.23
C VAL A 16 -5.06 -4.96 -1.12
N SER A 17 -5.58 -6.15 -1.44
CA SER A 17 -7.02 -6.43 -1.39
C SER A 17 -7.53 -6.38 0.04
N ILE A 18 -6.80 -6.98 0.99
CA ILE A 18 -7.10 -6.92 2.43
C ILE A 18 -7.12 -5.48 2.90
N ALA A 19 -6.09 -4.68 2.57
CA ALA A 19 -6.03 -3.27 2.94
C ALA A 19 -7.20 -2.47 2.36
N THR A 20 -7.60 -2.76 1.11
CA THR A 20 -8.74 -2.10 0.46
C THR A 20 -10.05 -2.44 1.16
N VAL A 21 -10.29 -3.71 1.46
CA VAL A 21 -11.49 -4.13 2.20
C VAL A 21 -11.50 -3.54 3.61
N ALA A 22 -10.36 -3.55 4.30
CA ALA A 22 -10.23 -2.95 5.64
C ALA A 22 -10.50 -1.45 5.61
N TYR A 23 -10.01 -0.73 4.59
CA TYR A 23 -10.32 0.68 4.38
C TYR A 23 -11.81 0.90 4.14
N LEU A 24 -12.42 0.20 3.18
CA LEU A 24 -13.85 0.37 2.86
C LEU A 24 -14.75 0.04 4.06
N TRP A 25 -14.42 -1.02 4.80
CA TRP A 25 -15.20 -1.45 5.96
C TRP A 25 -14.97 -0.54 7.17
N GLY A 26 -13.72 -0.41 7.61
CA GLY A 26 -13.37 0.34 8.82
C GLY A 26 -13.59 1.84 8.64
N PHE A 27 -12.94 2.43 7.64
CA PHE A 27 -13.04 3.88 7.40
C PHE A 27 -14.45 4.27 6.93
N GLY A 28 -15.09 3.44 6.12
CA GLY A 28 -16.43 3.70 5.61
C GLY A 28 -17.52 3.64 6.67
N ARG A 29 -17.40 2.73 7.63
CA ARG A 29 -18.33 2.66 8.77
C ARG A 29 -18.28 3.92 9.63
N GLU A 30 -17.08 4.47 9.84
CA GLU A 30 -16.89 5.63 10.73
C GLU A 30 -17.17 6.98 10.03
N ASN A 31 -16.83 7.11 8.74
CA ASN A 31 -16.84 8.42 8.05
C ASN A 31 -17.82 8.51 6.87
N GLY A 32 -18.44 7.41 6.47
CA GLY A 32 -19.36 7.36 5.33
C GLY A 32 -18.69 7.34 3.95
N LEU A 33 -19.50 7.09 2.91
CA LEU A 33 -19.02 6.85 1.54
C LEU A 33 -18.35 8.06 0.88
N ILE A 34 -18.81 9.28 1.18
CA ILE A 34 -18.22 10.50 0.61
C ILE A 34 -16.79 10.69 1.11
N ALA A 35 -16.57 10.46 2.40
CA ALA A 35 -15.24 10.52 2.99
C ALA A 35 -14.32 9.45 2.39
N ILE A 36 -14.80 8.21 2.22
CA ILE A 36 -14.03 7.16 1.52
C ILE A 36 -13.56 7.68 0.16
N ALA A 37 -14.46 8.17 -0.68
CA ALA A 37 -14.11 8.62 -2.02
C ALA A 37 -13.11 9.78 -2.02
N PHE A 38 -13.26 10.71 -1.08
CA PHE A 38 -12.40 11.88 -0.95
C PHE A 38 -10.98 11.52 -0.46
N PHE A 39 -10.86 10.66 0.55
CA PHE A 39 -9.57 10.29 1.14
C PHE A 39 -8.84 9.17 0.37
N PHE A 40 -9.55 8.39 -0.45
CA PHE A 40 -8.97 7.30 -1.24
C PHE A 40 -7.67 7.64 -1.98
N PRO A 41 -7.55 8.74 -2.75
CA PRO A 41 -6.29 9.06 -3.44
C PRO A 41 -5.12 9.34 -2.49
N PHE A 42 -5.38 9.71 -1.24
CA PHE A 42 -4.34 10.04 -0.26
C PHE A 42 -3.93 8.83 0.58
N THR A 43 -4.85 7.88 0.80
CA THR A 43 -4.62 6.69 1.61
C THR A 43 -4.32 5.45 0.77
N MET A 44 -5.04 5.26 -0.34
CA MET A 44 -5.00 4.02 -1.13
C MET A 44 -4.09 4.10 -2.34
N LEU A 45 -3.68 5.29 -2.79
CA LEU A 45 -2.81 5.44 -3.95
C LEU A 45 -1.51 4.62 -3.85
N PRO A 46 -0.79 4.57 -2.71
CA PRO A 46 0.40 3.73 -2.61
C PRO A 46 0.12 2.23 -2.78
N PHE A 47 -1.03 1.73 -2.30
CA PHE A 47 -1.46 0.35 -2.55
C PHE A 47 -1.77 0.10 -4.02
N VAL A 48 -2.44 1.05 -4.69
CA VAL A 48 -2.71 0.99 -6.13
C VAL A 48 -1.41 0.94 -6.93
N VAL A 49 -0.43 1.79 -6.59
CA VAL A 49 0.90 1.78 -7.22
C VAL A 49 1.58 0.42 -7.02
N ASN A 50 1.60 -0.11 -5.80
CA ASN A 50 2.17 -1.42 -5.51
C ASN A 50 1.51 -2.54 -6.32
N ALA A 51 0.17 -2.54 -6.44
CA ALA A 51 -0.56 -3.52 -7.25
C ALA A 51 -0.19 -3.42 -8.73
N VAL A 52 -0.14 -2.21 -9.29
CA VAL A 52 0.26 -1.98 -10.69
C VAL A 52 1.69 -2.46 -10.95
N LEU A 53 2.62 -2.13 -10.06
CA LEU A 53 4.02 -2.59 -10.17
C LEU A 53 4.12 -4.12 -10.02
N ALA A 54 3.36 -4.73 -9.12
CA ALA A 54 3.34 -6.18 -8.93
C ALA A 54 2.85 -6.92 -10.18
N LEU A 55 1.92 -6.35 -10.94
CA LEU A 55 1.49 -6.91 -12.23
C LEU A 55 2.56 -6.77 -13.32
N ARG A 56 3.39 -5.72 -13.27
CA ARG A 56 4.41 -5.42 -14.29
C ARG A 56 5.73 -6.16 -14.06
N TRP A 57 6.19 -6.25 -12.82
CA TRP A 57 7.49 -6.85 -12.48
C TRP A 57 7.43 -8.37 -12.55
N ARG A 58 8.49 -9.02 -13.01
CA ARG A 58 8.57 -10.46 -13.31
C ARG A 58 9.58 -11.17 -12.41
N THR A 59 10.59 -10.47 -11.92
CA THR A 59 11.66 -11.07 -11.13
C THR A 59 11.22 -11.30 -9.69
N THR A 60 11.73 -12.36 -9.06
CA THR A 60 11.42 -12.66 -7.67
C THR A 60 11.93 -11.55 -6.74
N VAL A 61 13.09 -10.96 -7.02
CA VAL A 61 13.68 -9.91 -6.18
C VAL A 61 12.85 -8.63 -6.24
N GLY A 62 12.42 -8.20 -7.43
CA GLY A 62 11.51 -7.07 -7.59
C GLY A 62 10.20 -7.31 -6.83
N GLN A 63 9.60 -8.50 -7.00
CA GLN A 63 8.36 -8.86 -6.30
C GLN A 63 8.51 -8.84 -4.78
N SER A 64 9.63 -9.34 -4.24
CA SER A 64 9.88 -9.34 -2.79
C SER A 64 9.99 -7.92 -2.24
N LEU A 65 10.66 -7.00 -2.97
CA LEU A 65 10.73 -5.60 -2.57
C LEU A 65 9.37 -4.90 -2.60
N LEU A 66 8.52 -5.21 -3.58
CA LEU A 66 7.14 -4.70 -3.62
C LEU A 66 6.30 -5.24 -2.47
N LEU A 67 6.46 -6.51 -2.12
CA LEU A 67 5.76 -7.09 -0.98
C LEU A 67 6.18 -6.39 0.32
N ILE A 68 7.48 -6.17 0.51
CA ILE A 68 8.01 -5.43 1.67
C ILE A 68 7.44 -4.00 1.70
N ALA A 69 7.46 -3.27 0.59
CA ALA A 69 6.89 -1.94 0.50
C ALA A 69 5.38 -1.92 0.83
N THR A 70 4.65 -2.93 0.36
CA THR A 70 3.21 -3.10 0.62
C THR A 70 2.93 -3.35 2.09
N LEU A 71 3.67 -4.27 2.72
CA LEU A 71 3.51 -4.60 4.13
C LEU A 71 3.94 -3.43 5.04
N ALA A 72 5.03 -2.75 4.71
CA ALA A 72 5.50 -1.58 5.45
C ALA A 72 4.44 -0.45 5.41
N TYR A 73 3.89 -0.18 4.22
CA TYR A 73 2.81 0.81 4.10
C TYR A 73 1.52 0.38 4.81
N ALA A 74 1.15 -0.91 4.74
CA ALA A 74 -0.01 -1.42 5.46
C ALA A 74 0.12 -1.27 6.97
N THR A 75 1.31 -1.57 7.52
CA THR A 75 1.60 -1.37 8.94
C THR A 75 1.53 0.11 9.32
N TRP A 76 2.12 1.00 8.52
CA TRP A 76 2.04 2.45 8.73
C TRP A 76 0.60 2.95 8.70
N PHE A 77 -0.17 2.57 7.67
CA PHE A 77 -1.55 2.96 7.52
C PHE A 77 -2.42 2.46 8.68
N ALA A 78 -2.27 1.19 9.08
CA ALA A 78 -2.99 0.62 10.22
C ALA A 78 -2.64 1.32 11.54
N PHE A 79 -1.37 1.65 11.76
CA PHE A 79 -0.92 2.41 12.92
C PHE A 79 -1.61 3.77 12.98
N VAL A 80 -1.57 4.56 11.89
CA VAL A 80 -2.22 5.87 11.81
C VAL A 80 -3.73 5.75 11.98
N PHE A 81 -4.36 4.78 11.32
CA PHE A 81 -5.80 4.55 11.41
C PHE A 81 -6.24 4.25 12.85
N VAL A 82 -5.55 3.35 13.54
CA VAL A 82 -5.87 2.99 14.93
C VAL A 82 -5.65 4.17 15.87
N ASP A 83 -4.56 4.91 15.68
CA ASP A 83 -4.23 6.04 16.55
C ASP A 83 -5.28 7.17 16.44
N VAL A 84 -5.61 7.57 15.21
CA VAL A 84 -6.57 8.65 14.94
C VAL A 84 -8.01 8.25 15.24
N THR A 85 -8.40 7.01 14.93
CA THR A 85 -9.82 6.60 15.00
C THR A 85 -10.21 6.09 16.39
N TYR A 86 -9.31 5.38 17.08
CA TYR A 86 -9.66 4.67 18.31
C TYR A 86 -8.91 5.15 19.55
N ARG A 87 -7.67 5.63 19.43
CA ARG A 87 -6.88 6.06 20.61
C ARG A 87 -7.08 7.53 20.94
N HIS A 88 -7.06 8.39 19.93
CA HIS A 88 -7.18 9.83 20.08
C HIS A 88 -8.31 10.37 19.18
N PRO A 89 -9.58 10.00 19.45
CA PRO A 89 -10.69 10.42 18.61
C PRO A 89 -10.88 11.93 18.69
N ASP A 90 -10.56 12.61 17.59
CA ASP A 90 -10.77 14.05 17.38
C ASP A 90 -11.68 14.22 16.16
N PRO A 91 -12.72 15.07 16.20
CA PRO A 91 -13.53 15.43 15.03
C PRO A 91 -12.71 15.87 13.80
N GLN A 92 -11.52 16.45 14.00
CA GLN A 92 -10.60 16.85 12.94
C GLN A 92 -9.59 15.76 12.56
N GLY A 93 -9.53 14.67 13.33
CA GLY A 93 -8.63 13.53 13.12
C GLY A 93 -8.58 13.02 11.66
N PRO A 94 -9.70 12.95 10.92
CA PRO A 94 -9.68 12.52 9.53
C PRO A 94 -8.75 13.32 8.60
N ILE A 95 -8.38 14.57 8.94
CA ILE A 95 -7.45 15.37 8.14
C ILE A 95 -6.07 14.71 7.99
N VAL A 96 -5.65 13.90 8.96
CA VAL A 96 -4.37 13.17 8.94
C VAL A 96 -4.28 12.23 7.73
N PHE A 97 -5.41 11.68 7.28
CA PHE A 97 -5.45 10.78 6.13
C PHE A 97 -5.09 11.46 4.80
N LEU A 98 -5.15 12.80 4.70
CA LEU A 98 -4.65 13.54 3.53
C LEU A 98 -3.13 13.41 3.39
N PHE A 99 -2.43 13.22 4.50
CA PHE A 99 -0.98 13.24 4.53
C PHE A 99 -0.37 11.85 4.67
N VAL A 100 -1.16 10.81 4.98
CA VAL A 100 -0.64 9.46 5.27
C VAL A 100 0.18 8.88 4.11
N GLY A 101 -0.33 9.02 2.88
CA GLY A 101 0.38 8.58 1.68
C GLY A 101 1.51 9.53 1.29
N ILE A 102 1.33 10.84 1.51
CA ILE A 102 2.35 11.87 1.22
C ILE A 102 3.60 11.64 2.08
N TYR A 103 3.43 11.39 3.38
CA TYR A 103 4.55 11.13 4.29
C TYR A 103 5.21 9.77 4.04
N ALA A 104 4.48 8.78 3.55
CA ALA A 104 5.05 7.50 3.16
C ALA A 104 5.80 7.57 1.82
N ALA A 105 5.46 8.53 0.95
CA ALA A 105 5.94 8.59 -0.43
C ALA A 105 7.47 8.62 -0.56
N PRO A 106 8.26 9.38 0.24
CA PRO A 106 9.73 9.37 0.10
C PRO A 106 10.34 7.99 0.35
N VAL A 107 9.87 7.28 1.39
CA VAL A 107 10.35 5.93 1.72
C VAL A 107 9.95 4.93 0.63
N LEU A 108 8.69 5.00 0.18
CA LEU A 108 8.19 4.14 -0.88
C LEU A 108 8.86 4.41 -2.22
N ALA A 109 9.14 5.67 -2.55
CA ALA A 109 9.85 6.04 -3.77
C ALA A 109 11.26 5.44 -3.82
N ILE A 110 11.97 5.38 -2.68
CA ILE A 110 13.26 4.69 -2.58
C ILE A 110 13.09 3.19 -2.87
N LEU A 111 12.12 2.54 -2.24
CA LEU A 111 11.87 1.10 -2.44
C LEU A 111 11.44 0.78 -3.88
N TRP A 112 10.58 1.59 -4.47
CA TRP A 112 10.16 1.46 -5.86
C TRP A 112 11.32 1.65 -6.83
N SER A 113 12.16 2.65 -6.59
CA SER A 113 13.33 2.93 -7.43
C SER A 113 14.35 1.79 -7.37
N LEU A 114 14.64 1.29 -6.17
CA LEU A 114 15.54 0.16 -5.96
C LEU A 114 14.98 -1.12 -6.60
N GLY A 115 13.70 -1.41 -6.38
CA GLY A 115 13.04 -2.57 -6.97
C GLY A 115 13.01 -2.51 -8.49
N TRP A 116 12.73 -1.34 -9.06
CA TRP A 116 12.77 -1.12 -10.51
C TRP A 116 14.16 -1.34 -11.11
N TYR A 117 15.19 -0.82 -10.43
CA TYR A 117 16.57 -1.00 -10.85
C TYR A 117 16.98 -2.48 -10.87
N LEU A 118 16.65 -3.23 -9.81
CA LEU A 118 16.97 -4.66 -9.71
C LEU A 118 16.16 -5.51 -10.70
N GLU A 119 14.87 -5.20 -10.86
CA GLU A 119 13.98 -5.81 -11.84
C GLU A 119 14.58 -5.69 -13.25
N ARG A 120 15.06 -4.51 -13.63
CA ARG A 120 15.69 -4.29 -14.94
C ARG A 120 16.99 -5.07 -15.09
N ARG A 121 17.86 -5.08 -14.08
CA ARG A 121 19.13 -5.81 -14.16
C ARG A 121 18.96 -7.31 -14.29
N GLN A 122 17.96 -7.90 -13.63
CA GLN A 122 17.70 -9.34 -13.67
C GLN A 122 16.84 -9.78 -14.86
N SER A 123 16.19 -8.83 -15.54
CA SER A 123 15.38 -9.11 -16.74
C SER A 123 16.16 -8.96 -18.04
N GLN A 124 17.40 -8.48 -18.01
CA GLN A 124 18.28 -8.44 -19.18
C GLN A 124 18.85 -9.85 -19.42
N PRO A 125 18.79 -10.37 -20.66
CA PRO A 125 19.25 -11.71 -21.02
C PRO A 125 20.77 -11.88 -20.87
#